data_AF-A0A6N7GI64-F1
#
_entry.id   AF-A0A6N7GI64-F1
#
_cell.length_a   1.000
_cell.length_b   1.000
_cell.length_c   1.000
_cell.angle_alpha   90.00
_cell.angle_beta   90.00
_cell.angle_gamma   90.00
#
_symmetry.space_group_name_H-M   'P 1'
#
loop_
_entity.id
_entity.type
_entity.pdbx_description
1 polymer ?
#
loop_
_entity_poly.entity_id
_entity_poly.type
_entity_poly.pdbx_seq_one_letter_code
_entity_poly.pdbx_strand_id
1 'polypeptide(L)'
;MVSLLVVVAQVTVNPTLEGLPGEQVAQQLLDWLGQVALWASLASLLVGAAVWGLAQQAGNGYQAGRGRTFAIGGAVGALLTGLAPQIVNLLFAASR
;
A
#
# COMPACT_ATOMS: atom_id res chain seq x y z
N MET A 1 12.70 -15.23 44.03
CA MET A 1 13.25 -14.34 42.99
C MET A 1 12.07 -13.74 42.25
N VAL A 2 11.77 -12.50 42.57
CA VAL A 2 10.65 -11.71 42.04
C VAL A 2 11.08 -11.09 40.71
N SER A 3 10.24 -11.16 39.67
CA SER A 3 10.17 -10.10 38.65
C SER A 3 8.87 -10.19 37.84
N LEU A 4 7.99 -9.20 38.04
CA LEU A 4 6.86 -8.71 37.24
C LEU A 4 5.91 -9.77 36.61
N LEU A 5 4.67 -9.99 37.06
CA LEU A 5 3.61 -8.98 37.19
C LEU A 5 3.63 -7.92 36.07
N VAL A 6 3.88 -8.32 34.82
CA VAL A 6 3.39 -7.56 33.67
C VAL A 6 1.95 -8.00 33.42
N VAL A 7 1.05 -7.45 34.23
CA VAL A 7 -0.30 -7.12 33.79
C VAL A 7 -0.12 -6.01 32.75
N VAL A 8 0.24 -6.37 31.51
CA VAL A 8 -0.21 -5.54 30.39
C VAL A 8 -1.69 -5.83 30.35
N ALA A 9 -2.46 -4.83 30.77
CA ALA A 9 -3.90 -4.81 30.63
C ALA A 9 -4.29 -5.46 29.31
N GLN A 10 -4.95 -6.62 29.37
CA GLN A 10 -5.65 -7.22 28.24
C GLN A 10 -6.81 -6.28 27.88
N VAL A 11 -6.48 -5.17 27.24
CA VAL A 11 -7.44 -4.31 26.58
C VAL A 11 -7.78 -5.03 25.29
N THR A 12 -8.69 -6.00 25.41
CA THR A 12 -9.34 -6.64 24.28
C THR A 12 -10.25 -5.60 23.64
N VAL A 13 -9.66 -4.73 22.82
CA VAL A 13 -10.42 -3.96 21.86
C VAL A 13 -10.80 -4.95 20.79
N ASN A 14 -12.10 -5.22 20.65
CA ASN A 14 -12.65 -5.92 19.50
C ASN A 14 -12.99 -4.81 18.49
N PRO A 15 -12.08 -4.44 17.56
CA PRO A 15 -12.31 -3.35 16.65
C PRO A 15 -13.22 -3.88 15.53
N THR A 16 -14.51 -4.01 15.85
CA THR A 16 -15.55 -4.30 14.88
C THR A 16 -16.13 -2.99 14.41
N LEU A 17 -16.17 -2.80 13.09
CA LEU A 17 -16.88 -1.70 12.45
C LEU A 17 -18.40 -1.84 12.61
N GLU A 18 -18.91 -3.03 12.98
CA GLU A 18 -20.31 -3.28 13.29
C GLU A 18 -20.83 -2.30 14.36
N GLY A 19 -21.60 -1.32 13.89
CA GLY A 19 -22.25 -0.31 14.73
C GLY A 19 -21.59 1.07 14.74
N LEU A 20 -20.52 1.30 13.99
CA LEU A 20 -19.91 2.63 13.86
C LEU A 20 -20.69 3.49 12.85
N PRO A 21 -21.23 4.66 13.25
CA PRO A 21 -21.89 5.57 12.32
C PRO A 21 -20.86 6.06 11.28
N GLY A 22 -21.00 5.61 10.03
CA GLY A 22 -20.10 5.94 8.92
C GLY A 22 -19.22 4.80 8.40
N GLU A 23 -19.38 3.57 8.89
CA GLU A 23 -18.66 2.37 8.40
C GLU A 23 -18.67 2.26 6.86
N GLN A 24 -19.84 2.34 6.25
CA GLN A 24 -20.01 2.19 4.81
C GLN A 24 -19.31 3.30 4.02
N VAL A 25 -19.27 4.52 4.56
CA VAL A 25 -18.61 5.67 3.91
C VAL A 25 -17.09 5.50 3.97
N ALA A 26 -16.56 5.06 5.11
CA ALA A 26 -15.13 4.80 5.26
C ALA A 26 -14.67 3.66 4.33
N GLN A 27 -15.47 2.59 4.23
CA GLN A 27 -15.15 1.46 3.36
C GLN A 27 -15.22 1.83 1.88
N GLN A 28 -16.24 2.58 1.47
CA GLN A 28 -16.36 3.10 0.10
C GLN A 28 -15.20 4.04 -0.27
N LEU A 29 -14.72 4.86 0.68
CA LEU A 29 -13.52 5.69 0.49
C LEU A 29 -12.26 4.83 0.32
N LEU A 30 -12.08 3.80 1.13
CA LEU A 30 -10.93 2.89 1.02
C LEU A 30 -10.93 2.13 -0.31
N ASP A 31 -12.09 1.65 -0.76
CA ASP A 31 -12.24 0.98 -2.04
C ASP A 31 -11.90 1.92 -3.21
N TRP A 32 -12.39 3.16 -3.15
CA TRP A 32 -12.09 4.17 -4.16
C TRP A 32 -10.60 4.56 -4.16
N LEU A 33 -10.00 4.77 -2.99
CA LEU A 33 -8.58 5.08 -2.86
C LEU A 33 -7.70 3.93 -3.33
N GLY A 34 -8.06 2.69 -3.02
CA GLY A 34 -7.37 1.49 -3.52
C GLY A 34 -7.43 1.42 -5.04
N GLN A 35 -8.60 1.66 -5.63
CA GLN A 35 -8.77 1.69 -7.08
C GLN A 35 -7.90 2.79 -7.72
N VAL A 36 -7.93 4.01 -7.18
CA VAL A 36 -7.10 5.13 -7.66
C VAL A 36 -5.62 4.83 -7.53
N ALA A 37 -5.18 4.21 -6.44
CA ALA A 37 -3.78 3.83 -6.21
C ALA A 37 -3.30 2.77 -7.22
N LEU A 38 -4.16 1.81 -7.58
CA LEU A 38 -3.85 0.85 -8.65
C LEU A 38 -3.74 1.53 -10.01
N TRP A 39 -4.66 2.44 -10.35
CA TRP A 39 -4.59 3.22 -11.60
C TRP A 39 -3.35 4.11 -11.66
N ALA A 40 -2.99 4.78 -10.56
CA ALA A 40 -1.79 5.59 -10.47
C ALA A 40 -0.52 4.74 -10.64
N SER A 41 -0.49 3.54 -10.04
CA SER A 41 0.62 2.59 -10.17
C SER A 41 0.78 2.11 -11.62
N LEU A 42 -0.33 1.80 -12.30
CA LEU A 42 -0.36 1.47 -13.71
C LEU A 42 0.16 2.64 -14.57
N ALA A 43 -0.32 3.86 -14.31
CA ALA A 43 0.14 5.05 -15.02
C ALA A 43 1.65 5.28 -14.86
N SER A 44 2.18 5.13 -13.64
CA SER A 44 3.63 5.23 -13.36
C SER A 44 4.44 4.17 -14.12
N LEU A 45 3.92 2.93 -14.22
CA LEU A 45 4.53 1.86 -15.01
C LEU A 45 4.58 2.21 -16.50
N LEU A 46 3.46 2.68 -17.07
CA LEU A 46 3.37 3.03 -18.48
C LEU A 46 4.25 4.23 -18.82
N VAL A 47 4.23 5.28 -18.00
CA VAL A 47 5.07 6.47 -18.21
C VAL A 47 6.55 6.12 -18.07
N GLY A 48 6.92 5.34 -17.04
CA GLY A 48 8.30 4.87 -16.86
C GLY A 48 8.79 4.04 -18.04
N ALA A 49 7.97 3.12 -18.56
CA ALA A 49 8.27 2.31 -19.73
C ALA A 49 8.39 3.15 -21.01
N ALA A 50 7.50 4.12 -21.22
CA ALA A 50 7.54 5.03 -22.37
C ALA A 50 8.82 5.89 -22.37
N VAL A 51 9.17 6.48 -21.22
CA VAL A 51 10.39 7.27 -21.06
C VAL A 51 11.63 6.41 -21.27
N TRP A 52 11.64 5.17 -20.74
CA TRP A 52 12.74 4.24 -20.96
C TRP A 52 12.90 3.88 -22.44
N GLY A 53 11.80 3.55 -23.13
CA GLY A 53 11.83 3.19 -24.55
C GLY A 53 12.32 4.32 -25.45
N LEU A 54 11.83 5.54 -25.25
CA LEU A 54 12.27 6.73 -26.00
C LEU A 54 13.73 7.08 -25.72
N ALA A 55 14.17 6.97 -24.47
CA ALA A 55 15.55 7.25 -24.08
C ALA A 55 16.55 6.23 -24.65
N GLN A 56 16.12 4.97 -24.82
CA GLN A 56 16.97 3.92 -25.36
C GLN A 56 17.30 4.16 -26.84
N GLN A 57 16.35 4.69 -27.63
CA GLN A 57 16.60 5.09 -29.02
C GLN A 57 17.43 6.37 -29.13
N ALA A 58 17.31 7.29 -28.17
CA ALA A 58 18.06 8.54 -28.15
C ALA A 58 19.53 8.40 -27.67
N GLY A 59 19.98 7.19 -27.31
CA GLY A 59 21.34 6.95 -26.77
C GLY A 59 21.59 7.59 -25.40
N ASN A 60 20.55 8.06 -24.71
CA ASN A 60 20.66 8.82 -23.47
C ASN A 60 20.38 7.93 -22.24
N GLY A 61 21.45 7.33 -21.70
CA GLY A 61 21.38 6.43 -20.53
C GLY A 61 20.82 7.06 -19.26
N TYR A 62 20.95 8.39 -19.10
CA TYR A 62 20.41 9.11 -17.93
C TYR A 62 18.87 9.11 -17.92
N GLN A 63 18.24 9.39 -19.07
CA GLN A 63 16.79 9.36 -19.21
C GLN A 63 16.24 7.92 -19.12
N ALA A 64 16.99 6.94 -19.65
CA ALA A 64 16.65 5.53 -19.53
C ALA A 64 16.68 5.06 -18.07
N GLY A 65 17.65 5.51 -17.28
CA GLY A 65 17.71 5.24 -15.84
C GLY A 65 16.49 5.79 -15.10
N ARG A 66 16.10 7.04 -15.37
CA ARG A 66 14.92 7.66 -14.75
C ARG A 66 13.62 6.94 -15.09
N GLY A 67 13.43 6.54 -16.35
CA GLY A 67 12.26 5.76 -16.79
C GLY A 67 12.11 4.44 -16.03
N ARG A 68 13.21 3.72 -15.82
CA ARG A 68 13.21 2.48 -15.01
C ARG A 68 12.82 2.73 -13.56
N THR A 69 13.33 3.78 -12.94
CA THR A 69 12.97 4.11 -11.54
C THR A 69 11.48 4.43 -11.40
N PHE A 70 10.89 5.15 -12.36
CA PHE A 70 9.44 5.39 -12.36
C PHE A 70 8.61 4.11 -12.54
N ALA A 71 9.05 3.21 -13.42
CA ALA A 71 8.39 1.92 -13.61
C ALA A 71 8.45 1.06 -12.34
N ILE A 72 9.62 0.99 -11.69
CA ILE A 72 9.81 0.26 -10.43
C ILE A 72 8.96 0.89 -9.31
N GLY A 73 8.92 2.22 -9.22
CA GLY A 73 8.08 2.93 -8.26
C GLY A 73 6.59 2.57 -8.40
N GLY A 74 6.09 2.50 -9.63
CA GLY A 74 4.73 2.04 -9.93
C GLY A 74 4.50 0.58 -9.52
N ALA A 75 5.44 -0.31 -9.83
CA ALA A 75 5.33 -1.72 -9.46
C ALA A 75 5.29 -1.94 -7.93
N VAL A 76 6.14 -1.23 -7.18
CA VAL A 76 6.13 -1.27 -5.71
C VAL A 76 4.82 -0.69 -5.17
N GLY A 77 4.32 0.41 -5.74
CA GLY A 77 3.04 1.01 -5.37
C GLY A 77 1.85 0.06 -5.54
N ALA A 78 1.82 -0.70 -6.64
CA ALA A 78 0.77 -1.70 -6.88
C ALA A 78 0.82 -2.84 -5.86
N LEU A 79 2.01 -3.35 -5.56
CA LEU A 79 2.20 -4.42 -4.56
C LEU A 79 1.76 -3.96 -3.17
N LEU A 80 2.17 -2.75 -2.76
CA LEU A 80 1.78 -2.19 -1.46
C LEU A 80 0.26 -1.98 -1.37
N THR A 81 -0.37 -1.47 -2.43
CA THR A 81 -1.82 -1.25 -2.47
C THR A 81 -2.59 -2.57 -2.36
N GLY A 82 -2.14 -3.62 -3.06
CA GLY A 82 -2.76 -4.94 -2.99
C GLY A 82 -2.56 -5.66 -1.66
N LEU A 83 -1.40 -5.47 -1.00
CA LEU A 83 -1.08 -6.13 0.27
C LEU A 83 -1.59 -5.38 1.50
N ALA A 84 -1.91 -4.10 1.39
CA ALA A 84 -2.37 -3.25 2.49
C ALA A 84 -3.50 -3.88 3.33
N PRO A 85 -4.63 -4.37 2.77
CA PRO A 85 -5.71 -4.94 3.57
C PRO A 85 -5.29 -6.23 4.29
N GLN A 86 -4.48 -7.07 3.64
CA GLN A 86 -3.96 -8.32 4.23
C GLN A 86 -3.05 -8.03 5.43
N ILE A 87 -2.15 -7.06 5.30
CA ILE A 87 -1.24 -6.64 6.38
C ILE A 87 -2.06 -6.14 7.57
N VAL A 88 -3.04 -5.27 7.33
CA VAL A 88 -3.91 -4.74 8.38
C VAL A 88 -4.65 -5.86 9.10
N ASN A 89 -5.23 -6.82 8.37
CA ASN A 89 -5.92 -7.98 8.94
C ASN A 89 -4.98 -8.87 9.79
N LEU A 90 -3.74 -9.09 9.34
CA LEU A 90 -2.73 -9.86 10.06
C LEU A 90 -2.28 -9.15 11.35
N LEU A 91 -2.10 -7.83 11.32
CA LEU A 91 -1.78 -7.05 12.52
C LEU A 91 -2.90 -7.11 13.54
N PHE A 92 -4.16 -6.96 13.11
CA PHE A 92 -5.31 -7.09 14.02
C PHE A 92 -5.42 -8.51 14.61
N ALA A 93 -5.14 -9.54 13.81
CA ALA A 93 -5.11 -10.92 14.29
C ALA A 93 -3.98 -11.18 15.30
N ALA A 94 -2.80 -10.58 15.10
CA ALA A 94 -1.65 -10.73 16.00
C ALA A 94 -1.78 -9.92 17.31
N SER A 95 -2.62 -8.89 17.33
CA SER A 95 -2.87 -8.05 18.52
C SER A 95 -3.90 -8.61 19.51
N ARG A 96 -4.49 -9.78 19.21
CA ARG A 96 -5.49 -10.47 20.06
C ARG A 96 -4.84 -11.57 20.89
#